data_AF-A0A382I0K9-F1
#
_entry.id   AF-A0A382I0K9-F1
#
_cell.length_a   1.000
_cell.length_b   1.000
_cell.length_c   1.000
_cell.angle_alpha   90.00
_cell.angle_beta   90.00
_cell.angle_gamma   90.00
#
_symmetry.space_group_name_H-M   'P 1'
#
loop_
_entity.id
_entity.type
_entity.pdbx_description
1 polymer ?
#
loop_
_entity_poly.entity_id
_entity_poly.type
_entity_poly.pdbx_seq_one_letter_code
_entity_poly.pdbx_strand_id
1 'polypeptide(L)'
;VDIQRFISSQGVYDRSISLADHLKFINHEFRGGTARQSLPETRQLVAQYLMFMPRGDLDSYVSHDYRRANIVVRHNITDSHTLNQYIKELKEVTDQIVGPDMKSFIVGENLMVNNAAESLMVAQVKALTLLMALIFLIMSIMFTSFKGGLVALVPAIIPIALMFGSMGYLDIPLNPGTAMVAVIAIGIAIDGTIHLLARYNELCRRTSDYANAVNTAVHDEATPLIVSSVALAFGFGILIFSNFTIVAQFGALAAATMVFSIFANLLITPIIMTRIRLVGLYQILAMSIDRDVLNGSPFFQNMSDYQRRKAILISELHEFEKGELLVEQGTLGRDMYLILSGEAEVTRRDGNESRSLAILKPGQIFGEVGYIRETERTADVVATDKVSALRFDYERMIKDLKFFPNIMAKLNFNISYILGERLADMVEKSRNKYNQ
;
A
#
# COMPACT_ATOMS: atom_id res chain seq x y z
N VAL A 1 23.49 -37.50 34.15
CA VAL A 1 22.42 -38.52 34.28
C VAL A 1 21.06 -37.87 34.53
N ASP A 2 20.95 -36.90 35.45
CA ASP A 2 19.66 -36.26 35.77
C ASP A 2 19.07 -35.53 34.55
N ILE A 3 19.89 -34.84 33.74
CA ILE A 3 19.48 -34.24 32.46
C ILE A 3 18.85 -35.29 31.52
N GLN A 4 19.46 -36.48 31.40
CA GLN A 4 18.92 -37.55 30.55
C GLN A 4 17.63 -38.17 31.10
N ARG A 5 17.46 -38.22 32.44
CA ARG A 5 16.18 -38.64 33.03
C ARG A 5 15.08 -37.64 32.70
N PHE A 6 15.37 -36.35 32.75
CA PHE A 6 14.44 -35.31 32.34
C PHE A 6 14.07 -35.45 30.84
N ILE A 7 15.06 -35.55 29.95
CA ILE A 7 14.85 -35.77 28.51
C ILE A 7 13.95 -37.00 28.27
N SER A 8 14.20 -38.10 28.98
CA SER A 8 13.40 -39.32 28.84
C SER A 8 11.96 -39.18 29.37
N SER A 9 11.76 -38.34 30.39
CA SER A 9 10.44 -38.11 31.01
C SER A 9 9.48 -37.31 30.11
N GLN A 10 10.01 -36.52 29.18
CA GLN A 10 9.18 -35.74 28.27
C GLN A 10 8.50 -36.58 27.19
N GLY A 11 9.04 -37.76 26.86
CA GLY A 11 8.47 -38.65 25.85
C GLY A 11 8.52 -38.13 24.41
N VAL A 12 9.19 -37.00 24.15
CA VAL A 12 9.26 -36.36 22.81
C VAL A 12 10.61 -36.59 22.12
N TYR A 13 11.63 -36.97 22.88
CA TYR A 13 12.96 -37.27 22.38
C TYR A 13 13.12 -38.77 22.16
N ASP A 14 13.64 -39.19 21.00
CA ASP A 14 13.77 -40.60 20.64
C ASP A 14 14.85 -41.29 21.48
N ARG A 15 16.01 -40.62 21.64
CA ARG A 15 17.15 -41.17 22.38
C ARG A 15 18.09 -40.05 22.83
N SER A 16 18.64 -40.21 24.04
CA SER A 16 19.82 -39.44 24.49
C SER A 16 20.99 -40.39 24.72
N ILE A 17 22.19 -39.98 24.31
CA ILE A 17 23.43 -40.74 24.46
C ILE A 17 24.48 -39.81 25.07
N SER A 18 25.14 -40.28 26.12
CA SER A 18 26.24 -39.55 26.76
C SER A 18 27.38 -40.49 27.19
N LEU A 19 28.48 -39.91 27.68
CA LEU A 19 29.57 -40.66 28.33
C LEU A 19 29.06 -41.58 29.45
N ALA A 20 28.01 -41.19 30.17
CA ALA A 20 27.44 -42.00 31.24
C ALA A 20 26.86 -43.33 30.73
N ASP A 21 26.33 -43.37 29.50
CA ASP A 21 25.77 -44.60 28.92
C ASP A 21 26.87 -45.54 28.45
N HIS A 22 27.95 -44.99 27.90
CA HIS A 22 29.16 -45.75 27.59
C HIS A 22 29.79 -46.36 28.84
N LEU A 23 29.89 -45.59 29.93
CA LEU A 23 30.40 -46.10 31.21
C LEU A 23 29.48 -47.16 31.83
N LYS A 24 28.15 -47.01 31.73
CA LYS A 24 27.20 -48.04 32.17
C LYS A 24 27.35 -49.33 31.37
N PHE A 25 27.50 -49.21 30.05
CA PHE A 25 27.67 -50.34 29.15
C PHE A 25 28.95 -51.11 29.48
N ILE A 26 30.09 -50.43 29.58
CA ILE A 26 31.35 -51.06 29.96
C ILE A 26 31.27 -51.67 31.36
N ASN A 27 30.74 -50.95 32.34
CA ASN A 27 30.61 -51.47 33.70
C ASN A 27 29.74 -52.75 33.74
N HIS A 28 28.70 -52.82 32.90
CA HIS A 28 27.87 -54.01 32.76
C HIS A 28 28.65 -55.20 32.16
N GLU A 29 29.38 -54.98 31.07
CA GLU A 29 30.20 -56.02 30.43
C GLU A 29 31.30 -56.53 31.37
N PHE A 30 32.01 -55.64 32.07
CA PHE A 30 33.04 -56.01 33.04
C PHE A 30 32.50 -56.72 34.28
N ARG A 31 31.21 -56.55 34.62
CA ARG A 31 30.51 -57.28 35.68
C ARG A 31 29.89 -58.60 35.19
N GLY A 32 30.23 -59.04 33.97
CA GLY A 32 29.81 -60.33 33.42
C GLY A 32 28.40 -60.32 32.81
N GLY A 33 27.88 -59.17 32.38
CA GLY A 33 26.67 -59.08 31.53
C GLY A 33 25.33 -59.47 32.18
N THR A 34 25.34 -59.91 33.45
CA THR A 34 24.13 -60.37 34.17
C THR A 34 23.58 -59.31 35.14
N ALA A 35 24.40 -58.33 35.52
CA ALA A 35 24.03 -57.26 36.44
C ALA A 35 23.22 -56.16 35.74
N ARG A 36 22.36 -55.43 36.46
CA ARG A 36 21.66 -54.27 35.88
C ARG A 36 22.68 -53.20 35.44
N GLN A 37 22.44 -52.54 34.30
CA GLN A 37 23.27 -51.41 33.87
C GLN A 37 23.28 -50.31 34.92
N SER A 38 24.45 -50.10 35.53
CA SER A 38 24.69 -49.08 36.55
C SER A 38 25.98 -48.34 36.26
N LEU A 39 26.13 -47.14 36.80
CA LEU A 39 27.41 -46.44 36.72
C LEU A 39 28.48 -47.15 37.58
N PRO A 40 29.77 -46.98 37.25
CA PRO A 40 30.87 -47.39 38.12
C PRO A 40 30.77 -46.69 39.48
N GLU A 41 30.96 -47.42 40.58
CA GLU A 41 30.76 -46.90 41.94
C GLU A 41 31.89 -45.99 42.43
N THR A 42 33.08 -46.10 41.84
CA THR A 42 34.28 -45.36 42.28
C THR A 42 34.91 -44.58 41.13
N ARG A 43 35.56 -43.45 41.48
CA ARG A 43 36.29 -42.62 40.50
C ARG A 43 37.45 -43.39 39.85
N GLN A 44 38.10 -44.28 40.60
CA GLN A 44 39.17 -45.14 40.10
C GLN A 44 38.68 -46.05 38.99
N LEU A 45 37.47 -46.63 39.15
CA LEU A 45 36.88 -47.51 38.16
C LEU A 45 36.49 -46.75 36.88
N VAL A 46 35.95 -45.52 37.03
CA VAL A 46 35.72 -44.62 35.88
C VAL A 46 37.02 -44.34 35.13
N ALA A 47 38.10 -43.98 35.84
CA ALA A 47 39.39 -43.70 35.23
C ALA A 47 39.97 -44.93 34.50
N GLN A 48 39.83 -46.11 35.08
CA GLN A 48 40.25 -47.37 34.47
C GLN A 48 39.47 -47.67 33.19
N TYR A 49 38.14 -47.51 33.21
CA TYR A 49 37.32 -47.73 32.01
C TYR A 49 37.66 -46.73 30.90
N LEU A 50 37.90 -45.46 31.23
CA LEU A 50 38.35 -44.46 30.24
C LEU A 50 39.69 -44.81 29.59
N MET A 51 40.59 -45.54 30.28
CA MET A 51 41.85 -46.01 29.69
C MET A 51 41.65 -47.13 28.65
N PHE A 52 40.61 -47.95 28.80
CA PHE A 52 40.31 -49.04 27.88
C PHE A 52 39.50 -48.61 26.65
N MET A 53 38.93 -47.41 26.67
CA MET A 53 38.13 -46.91 25.54
C MET A 53 39.04 -46.34 24.45
N PRO A 54 38.89 -46.79 23.19
CA PRO A 54 39.52 -46.13 22.06
C PRO A 54 39.11 -44.65 22.04
N ARG A 55 40.09 -43.75 21.98
CA ARG A 55 39.81 -42.30 22.08
C ARG A 55 38.82 -41.81 21.03
N GLY A 56 38.86 -42.38 19.82
CA GLY A 56 37.93 -42.05 18.74
C GLY A 56 36.44 -42.34 19.05
N ASP A 57 36.15 -43.30 19.92
CA ASP A 57 34.76 -43.65 20.27
C ASP A 57 34.13 -42.62 21.24
N LEU A 58 34.96 -41.83 21.91
CA LEU A 58 34.55 -40.85 22.92
C LEU A 58 34.54 -39.40 22.42
N ASP A 59 35.13 -39.12 21.26
CA ASP A 59 35.30 -37.76 20.72
C ASP A 59 33.98 -36.99 20.55
N SER A 60 32.87 -37.71 20.32
CA SER A 60 31.54 -37.11 20.20
C SER A 60 30.92 -36.71 21.54
N TYR A 61 31.39 -37.27 22.66
CA TYR A 61 30.76 -37.17 23.98
C TYR A 61 31.59 -36.46 25.04
N VAL A 62 32.92 -36.38 24.88
CA VAL A 62 33.80 -35.71 25.85
C VAL A 62 35.01 -35.11 25.15
N SER A 63 35.47 -33.95 25.62
CA SER A 63 36.68 -33.32 25.09
C SER A 63 37.94 -34.05 25.52
N HIS A 64 39.02 -33.84 24.76
CA HIS A 64 40.34 -34.44 25.01
C HIS A 64 40.91 -34.15 26.41
N ASP A 65 40.56 -32.99 26.98
CA ASP A 65 40.95 -32.54 28.32
C ASP A 65 39.90 -32.88 29.40
N TYR A 66 38.84 -33.61 29.06
CA TYR A 66 37.71 -33.95 29.94
C TYR A 66 36.99 -32.75 30.58
N ARG A 67 37.18 -31.54 30.03
CA ARG A 67 36.54 -30.32 30.54
C ARG A 67 35.16 -30.04 29.94
N ARG A 68 34.82 -30.68 28.82
CA ARG A 68 33.53 -30.56 28.14
C ARG A 68 32.93 -31.94 27.95
N ALA A 69 31.64 -32.06 28.20
CA ALA A 69 30.87 -33.26 27.94
C ALA A 69 29.66 -32.91 27.07
N ASN A 70 29.35 -33.76 26.10
CA ASN A 70 28.22 -33.62 25.21
C ASN A 70 27.19 -34.71 25.51
N ILE A 71 25.92 -34.33 25.50
CA ILE A 71 24.79 -35.26 25.50
C ILE A 71 24.16 -35.13 24.11
N VAL A 72 24.24 -36.19 23.32
CA VAL A 72 23.66 -36.22 21.97
C VAL A 72 22.20 -36.64 22.09
N VAL A 73 21.28 -35.80 21.62
CA VAL A 73 19.84 -36.04 21.68
C VAL A 73 19.29 -36.16 20.26
N ARG A 74 18.52 -37.23 20.00
CA ARG A 74 17.79 -37.43 18.75
C ARG A 74 16.30 -37.17 18.99
N HIS A 75 15.67 -36.47 18.06
CA HIS A 75 14.25 -36.19 18.05
C HIS A 75 13.72 -36.21 16.62
N ASN A 76 12.42 -36.48 16.48
CA ASN A 76 11.70 -36.36 15.21
C ASN A 76 10.69 -35.19 15.20
N ILE A 77 10.88 -34.21 16.09
CA ILE A 77 10.05 -32.99 16.15
C ILE A 77 10.28 -32.15 14.89
N THR A 78 9.24 -31.99 14.07
CA THR A 78 9.26 -31.20 12.82
C THR A 78 8.68 -29.80 13.01
N ASP A 79 7.84 -29.59 14.03
CA ASP A 79 7.23 -28.28 14.30
C ASP A 79 8.20 -27.36 15.07
N SER A 80 8.51 -26.21 14.46
CA SER A 80 9.44 -25.20 14.95
C SER A 80 9.05 -24.65 16.33
N HIS A 81 7.76 -24.37 16.53
CA HIS A 81 7.25 -23.78 17.77
C HIS A 81 7.36 -24.79 18.92
N THR A 82 6.91 -26.03 18.68
CA THR A 82 7.00 -27.14 19.63
C THR A 82 8.45 -27.44 20.00
N LEU A 83 9.35 -27.48 19.00
CA LEU A 83 10.78 -27.68 19.26
C LEU A 83 11.36 -26.57 20.15
N ASN A 84 11.08 -25.30 19.85
CA ASN A 84 11.56 -24.17 20.64
C ASN A 84 11.04 -24.19 22.09
N GLN A 85 9.79 -24.62 22.30
CA GLN A 85 9.22 -24.78 23.64
C GLN A 85 9.99 -25.84 24.45
N TYR A 86 10.19 -27.03 23.90
CA TYR A 86 10.93 -28.10 24.58
C TYR A 86 12.41 -27.75 24.81
N ILE A 87 13.03 -27.03 23.88
CA ILE A 87 14.41 -26.55 24.04
C ILE A 87 14.51 -25.52 25.18
N LYS A 88 13.51 -24.64 25.32
CA LYS A 88 13.46 -23.66 26.43
C LYS A 88 13.33 -24.37 27.78
N GLU A 89 12.41 -25.34 27.88
CA GLU A 89 12.21 -26.12 29.10
C GLU A 89 13.45 -26.96 29.45
N LEU A 90 14.04 -27.61 28.45
CA LEU A 90 15.30 -28.36 28.60
C LEU A 90 16.43 -27.46 29.08
N LYS A 91 16.51 -26.22 28.57
CA LYS A 91 17.50 -25.24 29.01
C LYS A 91 17.31 -24.85 30.47
N GLU A 92 16.08 -24.50 30.87
CA GLU A 92 15.77 -24.11 32.25
C GLU A 92 16.13 -25.22 33.25
N VAL A 93 15.76 -26.47 32.94
CA VAL A 93 16.08 -27.63 33.80
C VAL A 93 17.57 -27.95 33.78
N THR A 94 18.23 -27.84 32.62
CA THR A 94 19.68 -28.07 32.52
C THR A 94 20.45 -27.03 33.32
N ASP A 95 20.11 -25.75 33.23
CA ASP A 95 20.76 -24.68 33.97
C ASP A 95 20.56 -24.84 35.49
N GLN A 96 19.40 -25.34 35.93
CA GLN A 96 19.15 -25.69 37.34
C GLN A 96 20.00 -26.87 37.82
N ILE A 97 20.15 -27.94 37.00
CA ILE A 97 20.92 -29.14 37.36
C ILE A 97 22.43 -28.85 37.38
N VAL A 98 22.90 -28.04 36.44
CA VAL A 98 24.32 -27.77 36.22
C VAL A 98 24.88 -26.80 37.27
N GLY A 99 24.06 -25.87 37.78
CA GLY A 99 24.47 -24.90 38.80
C GLY A 99 25.40 -23.80 38.27
N PRO A 100 25.94 -22.92 39.14
CA PRO A 100 26.71 -21.75 38.72
C PRO A 100 28.15 -22.07 38.25
N ASP A 101 28.69 -23.23 38.61
CA ASP A 101 30.10 -23.59 38.37
C ASP A 101 30.36 -24.13 36.95
N MET A 102 29.31 -24.48 36.22
CA MET A 102 29.38 -25.09 34.90
C MET A 102 28.48 -24.33 33.92
N LYS A 103 28.91 -24.22 32.66
CA LYS A 103 28.13 -23.57 31.61
C LYS A 103 27.48 -24.63 30.72
N SER A 104 26.18 -24.50 30.48
CA SER A 104 25.42 -25.36 29.59
C SER A 104 25.16 -24.66 28.26
N PHE A 105 25.20 -25.41 27.15
CA PHE A 105 24.84 -24.93 25.83
C PHE A 105 24.04 -26.02 25.10
N ILE A 106 22.91 -25.63 24.51
CA ILE A 106 22.14 -26.50 23.63
C ILE A 106 22.45 -26.09 22.20
N VAL A 107 23.04 -27.00 21.43
CA VAL A 107 23.47 -26.77 20.05
C VAL A 107 22.99 -27.91 19.16
N GLY A 108 22.73 -27.60 17.89
CA GLY A 108 22.31 -28.58 16.90
C GLY A 108 22.04 -27.92 15.56
N GLU A 109 22.34 -28.63 14.48
CA GLU A 109 22.12 -28.14 13.11
C GLU A 109 20.65 -27.79 12.87
N ASN A 110 19.73 -28.66 13.30
CA ASN A 110 18.29 -28.41 13.23
C ASN A 110 17.86 -27.14 13.99
N LEU A 111 18.49 -26.84 15.13
CA LEU A 111 18.19 -25.63 15.90
C LEU A 111 18.67 -24.37 15.17
N MET A 112 19.82 -24.44 14.50
CA MET A 112 20.35 -23.33 13.72
C MET A 112 19.47 -23.06 12.48
N VAL A 113 19.07 -24.11 11.76
CA VAL A 113 18.15 -24.00 10.61
C VAL A 113 16.79 -23.47 11.06
N ASN A 114 16.26 -23.96 12.19
CA ASN A 114 14.99 -23.48 12.74
C ASN A 114 15.04 -22.00 13.12
N ASN A 115 16.07 -21.59 13.86
CA ASN A 115 16.26 -20.19 14.25
C ASN A 115 16.46 -19.28 13.03
N ALA A 116 17.18 -19.75 12.00
CA ALA A 116 17.32 -19.01 10.76
C ALA A 116 15.97 -18.84 10.04
N ALA A 117 15.18 -19.92 9.94
CA ALA A 117 13.84 -19.88 9.33
C ALA A 117 12.88 -18.95 10.08
N GLU A 118 12.84 -19.02 11.42
CA GLU A 118 12.00 -18.16 12.26
C GLU A 118 12.42 -16.69 12.15
N SER A 119 13.73 -16.40 12.23
CA SER A 119 14.26 -15.04 12.06
C SER A 119 13.88 -14.45 10.70
N LEU A 120 13.97 -15.26 9.63
CA LEU A 120 13.57 -14.85 8.30
C LEU A 120 12.06 -14.59 8.19
N MET A 121 11.23 -15.45 8.79
CA MET A 121 9.78 -15.23 8.82
C MET A 121 9.43 -13.93 9.53
N VAL A 122 10.01 -13.67 10.71
CA VAL A 122 9.80 -12.43 11.46
C VAL A 122 10.30 -11.22 10.69
N ALA A 123 11.46 -11.32 10.04
CA ALA A 123 11.99 -10.26 9.18
C ALA A 123 11.05 -9.96 8.02
N GLN A 124 10.47 -10.99 7.40
CA GLN A 124 9.57 -10.86 6.26
C GLN A 124 8.23 -10.24 6.66
N VAL A 125 7.64 -10.63 7.79
CA VAL A 125 6.41 -10.00 8.32
C VAL A 125 6.67 -8.53 8.64
N LYS A 126 7.81 -8.20 9.26
CA LYS A 126 8.21 -6.81 9.52
C LYS A 126 8.38 -6.01 8.23
N ALA A 127 9.07 -6.58 7.23
CA ALA A 127 9.29 -5.94 5.94
C ALA A 127 7.96 -5.71 5.18
N LEU A 128 7.07 -6.71 5.17
CA LEU A 128 5.76 -6.60 4.56
C LEU A 128 4.90 -5.54 5.25
N THR A 129 4.89 -5.53 6.59
CA THR A 129 4.14 -4.53 7.37
C THR A 129 4.67 -3.12 7.11
N LEU A 130 6.00 -2.95 7.08
CA LEU A 130 6.64 -1.68 6.77
C LEU A 130 6.35 -1.23 5.33
N LEU A 131 6.39 -2.15 4.37
CA LEU A 131 6.04 -1.87 2.97
C LEU A 131 4.58 -1.45 2.85
N MET A 132 3.65 -2.17 3.46
CA MET A 132 2.22 -1.80 3.49
C MET A 132 2.00 -0.43 4.15
N ALA A 133 2.70 -0.13 5.22
CA ALA A 133 2.63 1.18 5.88
C ALA A 133 3.19 2.30 4.99
N LEU A 134 4.28 2.05 4.27
CA LEU A 134 4.88 3.02 3.34
C LEU A 134 3.95 3.28 2.15
N ILE A 135 3.41 2.21 1.57
CA ILE A 135 2.40 2.28 0.51
C ILE A 135 1.20 3.09 0.99
N PHE A 136 0.67 2.74 2.16
CA PHE A 136 -0.45 3.45 2.76
C PHE A 136 -0.16 4.93 2.91
N LEU A 137 1.04 5.30 3.37
CA LEU A 137 1.49 6.68 3.52
C LEU A 137 1.54 7.38 2.16
N ILE A 138 2.22 6.79 1.17
CA ILE A 138 2.34 7.34 -0.18
C ILE A 138 0.95 7.55 -0.79
N MET A 139 0.06 6.55 -0.72
CA MET A 139 -1.29 6.64 -1.26
C MET A 139 -2.16 7.64 -0.49
N SER A 140 -2.00 7.72 0.83
CA SER A 140 -2.70 8.72 1.66
C SER A 140 -2.26 10.14 1.31
N ILE A 141 -0.98 10.35 1.00
CA ILE A 141 -0.44 11.65 0.54
C ILE A 141 -0.92 11.92 -0.89
N MET A 142 -0.81 10.94 -1.79
CA MET A 142 -1.21 11.05 -3.20
C MET A 142 -2.69 11.33 -3.36
N PHE A 143 -3.54 10.85 -2.44
CA PHE A 143 -4.97 11.17 -2.43
C PHE A 143 -5.35 12.25 -1.43
N THR A 144 -4.40 12.74 -0.62
CA THR A 144 -4.65 13.66 0.50
C THR A 144 -5.82 13.20 1.38
N SER A 145 -5.94 11.88 1.55
CA SER A 145 -7.09 11.23 2.18
C SER A 145 -6.67 9.90 2.81
N PHE A 146 -6.79 9.82 4.13
CA PHE A 146 -6.53 8.59 4.89
C PHE A 146 -7.44 7.44 4.43
N LYS A 147 -8.72 7.72 4.20
CA LYS A 147 -9.68 6.73 3.69
C LYS A 147 -9.32 6.30 2.26
N GLY A 148 -8.86 7.24 1.43
CA GLY A 148 -8.39 6.96 0.07
C GLY A 148 -7.18 6.05 0.05
N GLY A 149 -6.19 6.31 0.92
CA GLY A 149 -5.02 5.45 1.09
C GLY A 149 -5.39 4.03 1.54
N LEU A 150 -6.36 3.89 2.44
CA LEU A 150 -6.78 2.58 2.96
C LEU A 150 -7.51 1.75 1.89
N VAL A 151 -8.34 2.42 1.09
CA VAL A 151 -9.01 1.83 -0.07
C VAL A 151 -8.01 1.41 -1.15
N ALA A 152 -6.96 2.21 -1.37
CA ALA A 152 -5.92 1.93 -2.36
C ALA A 152 -5.01 0.75 -2.00
N LEU A 153 -4.96 0.32 -0.73
CA LEU A 153 -4.25 -0.90 -0.32
C LEU A 153 -4.93 -2.19 -0.83
N VAL A 154 -6.25 -2.17 -1.01
CA VAL A 154 -7.03 -3.36 -1.38
C VAL A 154 -6.51 -4.01 -2.67
N PRO A 155 -6.38 -3.29 -3.82
CA PRO A 155 -5.87 -3.89 -5.04
C PRO A 155 -4.41 -4.35 -4.91
N ALA A 156 -3.60 -3.69 -4.09
CA ALA A 156 -2.20 -4.07 -3.86
C ALA A 156 -2.03 -5.37 -3.05
N ILE A 157 -3.01 -5.70 -2.18
CA ILE A 157 -2.96 -6.91 -1.35
C ILE A 157 -3.39 -8.16 -2.14
N ILE A 158 -4.25 -8.00 -3.15
CA ILE A 158 -4.84 -9.13 -3.89
C ILE A 158 -3.81 -10.04 -4.57
N PRO A 159 -2.77 -9.54 -5.26
CA PRO A 159 -1.75 -10.39 -5.85
C PRO A 159 -1.03 -11.27 -4.82
N ILE A 160 -0.84 -10.75 -3.60
CA ILE A 160 -0.23 -11.47 -2.48
C ILE A 160 -1.14 -12.58 -2.00
N ALA A 161 -2.42 -12.27 -1.81
CA ALA A 161 -3.41 -13.23 -1.37
C ALA A 161 -3.55 -14.37 -2.39
N LEU A 162 -3.52 -14.04 -3.69
CA LEU A 162 -3.51 -15.02 -4.77
C LEU A 162 -2.22 -15.85 -4.81
N MET A 163 -1.07 -15.24 -4.53
CA MET A 163 0.22 -15.92 -4.45
C MET A 163 0.29 -16.90 -3.27
N PHE A 164 -0.06 -16.47 -2.05
CA PHE A 164 -0.11 -17.39 -0.91
C PHE A 164 -1.23 -18.43 -1.06
N GLY A 165 -2.35 -18.05 -1.67
CA GLY A 165 -3.44 -18.97 -2.00
C GLY A 165 -3.00 -20.05 -3.00
N SER A 166 -2.24 -19.69 -4.03
CA SER A 166 -1.70 -20.66 -4.98
C SER A 166 -0.63 -21.56 -4.35
N MET A 167 0.20 -21.02 -3.45
CA MET A 167 1.14 -21.83 -2.67
C MET A 167 0.42 -22.86 -1.80
N GLY A 168 -0.62 -22.44 -1.07
CA GLY A 168 -1.41 -23.35 -0.23
C GLY A 168 -2.20 -24.38 -1.04
N TYR A 169 -2.67 -24.03 -2.23
CA TYR A 169 -3.37 -24.96 -3.13
C TYR A 169 -2.43 -25.99 -3.78
N LEU A 170 -1.18 -25.60 -4.06
CA LEU A 170 -0.18 -26.45 -4.72
C LEU A 170 0.77 -27.13 -3.72
N ASP A 171 0.52 -27.02 -2.41
CA ASP A 171 1.38 -27.51 -1.32
C ASP A 171 2.86 -27.08 -1.47
N ILE A 172 3.08 -25.84 -1.94
CA ILE A 172 4.43 -25.29 -2.06
C ILE A 172 4.89 -24.83 -0.65
N PRO A 173 5.99 -25.39 -0.11
CA PRO A 173 6.42 -25.08 1.24
C PRO A 173 6.87 -23.61 1.35
N LEU A 174 6.53 -22.99 2.48
CA LEU A 174 7.07 -21.68 2.84
C LEU A 174 8.53 -21.86 3.27
N ASN A 175 9.45 -21.35 2.45
CA ASN A 175 10.89 -21.40 2.71
C ASN A 175 11.49 -20.00 2.55
N PRO A 176 12.78 -19.80 2.88
CA PRO A 176 13.44 -18.50 2.75
C PRO A 176 13.26 -17.82 1.38
N GLY A 177 13.29 -18.58 0.28
CA GLY A 177 13.12 -18.04 -1.06
C GLY A 177 11.68 -17.65 -1.36
N THR A 178 10.72 -18.54 -1.10
CA THR A 178 9.29 -18.27 -1.38
C THR A 178 8.73 -17.17 -0.48
N ALA A 179 9.21 -17.06 0.76
CA ALA A 179 8.84 -15.99 1.67
C ALA A 179 9.23 -14.61 1.11
N MET A 180 10.44 -14.47 0.57
CA MET A 180 10.94 -13.20 -0.02
C MET A 180 10.11 -12.70 -1.20
N VAL A 181 9.52 -13.61 -1.98
CA VAL A 181 8.70 -13.25 -3.15
C VAL A 181 7.58 -12.30 -2.76
N ALA A 182 6.92 -12.50 -1.61
CA ALA A 182 5.83 -11.63 -1.18
C ALA A 182 6.28 -10.16 -1.15
N VAL A 183 7.33 -9.81 -0.40
CA VAL A 183 7.78 -8.41 -0.27
C VAL A 183 8.29 -7.83 -1.60
N ILE A 184 9.10 -8.59 -2.36
CA ILE A 184 9.69 -8.09 -3.61
C ILE A 184 8.62 -7.92 -4.70
N ALA A 185 7.79 -8.95 -4.90
CA ALA A 185 6.79 -8.93 -5.96
C ALA A 185 5.72 -7.86 -5.69
N ILE A 186 5.36 -7.58 -4.42
CA ILE A 186 4.47 -6.46 -4.07
C ILE A 186 5.10 -5.13 -4.44
N GLY A 187 6.35 -4.90 -4.05
CA GLY A 187 7.04 -3.64 -4.28
C GLY A 187 7.07 -3.27 -5.77
N ILE A 188 7.13 -4.29 -6.63
CA ILE A 188 7.06 -4.14 -8.09
C ILE A 188 5.61 -4.04 -8.57
N ALA A 189 4.72 -4.92 -8.10
CA ALA A 189 3.33 -5.00 -8.56
C ALA A 189 2.51 -3.74 -8.24
N ILE A 190 2.86 -3.03 -7.17
CA ILE A 190 2.11 -1.85 -6.76
C ILE A 190 2.29 -0.66 -7.68
N ASP A 191 3.38 -0.62 -8.44
CA ASP A 191 3.64 0.44 -9.41
C ASP A 191 2.44 0.63 -10.36
N GLY A 192 1.87 -0.48 -10.82
CA GLY A 192 0.65 -0.47 -11.63
C GLY A 192 -0.57 0.14 -10.95
N THR A 193 -0.79 -0.17 -9.67
CA THR A 193 -1.86 0.45 -8.87
C THR A 193 -1.61 1.95 -8.74
N ILE A 194 -0.37 2.37 -8.46
CA ILE A 194 0.01 3.78 -8.30
C ILE A 194 -0.20 4.55 -9.60
N HIS A 195 0.30 4.05 -10.74
CA HIS A 195 0.15 4.68 -12.05
C HIS A 195 -1.33 4.87 -12.43
N LEU A 196 -2.13 3.81 -12.32
CA LEU A 196 -3.57 3.87 -12.62
C LEU A 196 -4.27 4.92 -11.74
N LEU A 197 -3.98 4.90 -10.44
CA LEU A 197 -4.59 5.77 -9.44
C LEU A 197 -4.12 7.22 -9.57
N ALA A 198 -2.85 7.45 -9.90
CA ALA A 198 -2.30 8.77 -10.18
C ALA A 198 -2.92 9.36 -11.44
N ARG A 199 -3.04 8.57 -12.52
CA ARG A 199 -3.66 9.01 -13.79
C ARG A 199 -5.14 9.31 -13.63
N TYR A 200 -5.88 8.45 -12.94
CA TYR A 200 -7.27 8.71 -12.57
C TYR A 200 -7.40 10.01 -11.77
N ASN A 201 -6.52 10.21 -10.78
CA ASN A 201 -6.54 11.41 -9.96
C ASN A 201 -6.21 12.68 -10.76
N GLU A 202 -5.29 12.60 -11.73
CA GLU A 202 -5.00 13.70 -12.66
C GLU A 202 -6.23 14.03 -13.53
N LEU A 203 -6.85 13.02 -14.14
CA LEU A 203 -8.03 13.19 -14.98
C LEU A 203 -9.20 13.79 -14.20
N CYS A 204 -9.43 13.32 -12.98
CA CYS A 204 -10.47 13.85 -12.11
C CYS A 204 -10.28 15.32 -11.70
N ARG A 205 -9.10 15.91 -11.91
CA ARG A 205 -8.89 17.36 -11.71
C ARG A 205 -9.37 18.18 -12.90
N ARG A 206 -9.29 17.61 -14.10
CA ARG A 206 -9.63 18.28 -15.37
C ARG A 206 -11.06 18.01 -15.81
N THR A 207 -11.62 16.86 -15.42
CA THR A 207 -13.01 16.49 -15.71
C THR A 207 -13.71 15.95 -14.47
N SER A 208 -14.97 16.33 -14.29
CA SER A 208 -15.87 15.76 -13.28
C SER A 208 -16.57 14.50 -13.81
N ASP A 209 -16.23 14.02 -15.03
CA ASP A 209 -16.75 12.76 -15.57
C ASP A 209 -15.93 11.61 -15.02
N TYR A 210 -16.20 11.21 -13.78
CA TYR A 210 -15.43 10.15 -13.12
C TYR A 210 -15.51 8.82 -13.86
N ALA A 211 -16.65 8.49 -14.49
CA ALA A 211 -16.82 7.24 -15.21
C ALA A 211 -15.94 7.23 -16.47
N ASN A 212 -15.96 8.34 -17.23
CA ASN A 212 -15.07 8.50 -18.36
C ASN A 212 -13.60 8.61 -17.94
N ALA A 213 -13.30 9.30 -16.83
CA ALA A 213 -11.95 9.40 -16.28
C ALA A 213 -11.36 8.04 -15.90
N VAL A 214 -12.17 7.12 -15.34
CA VAL A 214 -11.71 5.73 -15.12
C VAL A 214 -11.42 5.05 -16.45
N ASN A 215 -12.32 5.17 -17.44
CA ASN A 215 -12.12 4.55 -18.75
C ASN A 215 -10.85 5.06 -19.44
N THR A 216 -10.66 6.38 -19.48
CA THR A 216 -9.46 7.02 -20.02
C THR A 216 -8.21 6.62 -19.24
N ALA A 217 -8.24 6.59 -17.90
CA ALA A 217 -7.10 6.16 -17.09
C ALA A 217 -6.69 4.72 -17.40
N VAL A 218 -7.68 3.81 -17.53
CA VAL A 218 -7.43 2.42 -17.91
C VAL A 218 -6.89 2.35 -19.33
N HIS A 219 -7.45 3.10 -20.27
CA HIS A 219 -7.01 3.08 -21.66
C HIS A 219 -5.56 3.58 -21.82
N ASP A 220 -5.18 4.64 -21.10
CA ASP A 220 -3.84 5.22 -21.13
C ASP A 220 -2.80 4.29 -20.49
N GLU A 221 -3.14 3.66 -19.35
CA GLU A 221 -2.18 2.94 -18.52
C GLU A 221 -2.20 1.41 -18.72
N ALA A 222 -3.23 0.83 -19.35
CA ALA A 222 -3.32 -0.63 -19.49
C ALA A 222 -2.20 -1.22 -20.36
N THR A 223 -1.85 -0.56 -21.47
CA THR A 223 -0.81 -1.07 -22.37
C THR A 223 0.58 -1.03 -21.68
N PRO A 224 1.04 0.10 -21.11
CA PRO A 224 2.28 0.14 -20.36
C PRO A 224 2.33 -0.89 -19.22
N LEU A 225 1.24 -1.01 -18.45
CA LEU A 225 1.12 -1.95 -17.34
C LEU A 225 1.27 -3.41 -17.78
N ILE A 226 0.54 -3.82 -18.82
CA ILE A 226 0.57 -5.20 -19.30
C ILE A 226 1.97 -5.53 -19.84
N VAL A 227 2.54 -4.64 -20.64
CA VAL A 227 3.86 -4.85 -21.26
C VAL A 227 4.95 -4.98 -20.19
N SER A 228 4.98 -4.06 -19.20
CA SER A 228 5.98 -4.12 -18.13
C SER A 228 5.82 -5.36 -17.25
N SER A 229 4.58 -5.71 -16.89
CA SER A 229 4.29 -6.87 -16.05
C SER A 229 4.59 -8.19 -16.75
N VAL A 230 4.28 -8.32 -18.04
CA VAL A 230 4.63 -9.50 -18.85
C VAL A 230 6.14 -9.61 -19.04
N ALA A 231 6.84 -8.50 -19.30
CA ALA A 231 8.30 -8.50 -19.39
C ALA A 231 8.95 -8.95 -18.08
N LEU A 232 8.47 -8.44 -16.94
CA LEU A 232 8.92 -8.88 -15.61
C LEU A 232 8.59 -10.35 -15.35
N ALA A 233 7.41 -10.82 -15.76
CA ALA A 233 7.02 -12.22 -15.64
C ALA A 233 7.99 -13.14 -16.39
N PHE A 234 8.36 -12.80 -17.63
CA PHE A 234 9.38 -13.54 -18.37
C PHE A 234 10.76 -13.42 -17.73
N GLY A 235 11.14 -12.23 -17.25
CA GLY A 235 12.41 -12.00 -16.57
C GLY A 235 12.58 -12.88 -15.33
N PHE A 236 11.56 -12.95 -14.46
CA PHE A 236 11.54 -13.87 -13.33
C PHE A 236 11.40 -15.34 -13.76
N GLY A 237 10.65 -15.59 -14.84
CA GLY A 237 10.44 -16.92 -15.40
C GLY A 237 11.72 -17.63 -15.84
N ILE A 238 12.77 -16.90 -16.23
CA ILE A 238 14.09 -17.48 -16.54
C ILE A 238 14.66 -18.24 -15.33
N LEU A 239 14.37 -17.80 -14.11
CA LEU A 239 14.91 -18.42 -12.89
C LEU A 239 14.35 -19.84 -12.64
N ILE A 240 13.25 -20.21 -13.30
CA ILE A 240 12.66 -21.57 -13.22
C ILE A 240 13.67 -22.63 -13.67
N PHE A 241 14.57 -22.29 -14.60
CA PHE A 241 15.60 -23.20 -15.10
C PHE A 241 16.80 -23.38 -14.14
N SER A 242 16.76 -22.76 -12.96
CA SER A 242 17.82 -22.92 -11.94
C SER A 242 17.84 -24.34 -11.37
N ASN A 243 19.04 -24.93 -11.26
CA ASN A 243 19.25 -26.20 -10.55
C ASN A 243 19.03 -26.08 -9.04
N PHE A 244 18.94 -24.86 -8.51
CA PHE A 244 18.66 -24.63 -7.10
C PHE A 244 17.17 -24.35 -6.89
N THR A 245 16.46 -25.32 -6.26
CA THR A 245 15.00 -25.32 -6.09
C THR A 245 14.46 -24.03 -5.49
N ILE A 246 15.17 -23.44 -4.52
CA ILE A 246 14.76 -22.19 -3.87
C ILE A 246 14.67 -21.04 -4.89
N VAL A 247 15.62 -20.96 -5.83
CA VAL A 247 15.63 -19.93 -6.89
C VAL A 247 14.60 -20.24 -7.98
N ALA A 248 14.41 -21.51 -8.33
CA ALA A 248 13.39 -21.90 -9.29
C ALA A 248 11.97 -21.59 -8.80
N GLN A 249 11.67 -21.92 -7.54
CA GLN A 249 10.39 -21.59 -6.90
C GLN A 249 10.19 -20.08 -6.77
N PHE A 250 11.25 -19.35 -6.39
CA PHE A 250 11.22 -17.88 -6.36
C PHE A 250 10.83 -17.31 -7.74
N GLY A 251 11.49 -17.77 -8.81
CA GLY A 251 11.20 -17.36 -10.18
C GLY A 251 9.76 -17.62 -10.61
N ALA A 252 9.29 -18.85 -10.38
CA ALA A 252 7.93 -19.27 -10.73
C ALA A 252 6.87 -18.43 -9.99
N LEU A 253 7.02 -18.25 -8.68
CA LEU A 253 6.07 -17.50 -7.86
C LEU A 253 6.10 -16.00 -8.18
N ALA A 254 7.29 -15.42 -8.40
CA ALA A 254 7.40 -14.03 -8.79
C ALA A 254 6.76 -13.78 -10.16
N ALA A 255 7.00 -14.65 -11.14
CA ALA A 255 6.38 -14.59 -12.45
C ALA A 255 4.84 -14.70 -12.38
N ALA A 256 4.33 -15.67 -11.60
CA ALA A 256 2.90 -15.82 -11.36
C ALA A 256 2.29 -14.57 -10.69
N THR A 257 3.02 -13.97 -9.73
CA THR A 257 2.56 -12.74 -9.05
C THR A 257 2.47 -11.56 -10.00
N MET A 258 3.37 -11.44 -10.99
CA MET A 258 3.26 -10.41 -12.04
C MET A 258 2.02 -10.62 -12.92
N VAL A 259 1.64 -11.86 -13.18
CA VAL A 259 0.40 -12.15 -13.90
C VAL A 259 -0.81 -11.79 -13.04
N PHE A 260 -0.82 -12.18 -11.76
CA PHE A 260 -1.89 -11.82 -10.81
C PHE A 260 -2.01 -10.31 -10.60
N SER A 261 -0.91 -9.55 -10.68
CA SER A 261 -0.94 -8.10 -10.56
C SER A 261 -1.66 -7.43 -11.72
N ILE A 262 -1.52 -7.94 -12.96
CA ILE A 262 -2.30 -7.44 -14.11
C ILE A 262 -3.80 -7.58 -13.83
N PHE A 263 -4.24 -8.75 -13.38
CA PHE A 263 -5.65 -8.98 -13.04
C PHE A 263 -6.12 -8.07 -11.90
N ALA A 264 -5.35 -7.94 -10.82
CA ALA A 264 -5.71 -7.07 -9.71
C ALA A 264 -5.79 -5.60 -10.15
N ASN A 265 -4.82 -5.13 -10.93
CA ASN A 265 -4.72 -3.75 -11.38
C ASN A 265 -5.80 -3.36 -12.40
N LEU A 266 -6.10 -4.23 -13.37
CA LEU A 266 -7.07 -3.90 -14.44
C LEU A 266 -8.51 -4.28 -14.11
N LEU A 267 -8.74 -5.15 -13.14
CA LEU A 267 -10.09 -5.55 -12.74
C LEU A 267 -10.51 -4.85 -11.45
N ILE A 268 -9.72 -4.94 -10.39
CA ILE A 268 -10.14 -4.48 -9.06
C ILE A 268 -9.99 -2.97 -8.91
N THR A 269 -8.87 -2.40 -9.38
CA THR A 269 -8.62 -0.96 -9.22
C THR A 269 -9.70 -0.10 -9.91
N PRO A 270 -10.14 -0.36 -11.16
CA PRO A 270 -11.22 0.40 -11.79
C PRO A 270 -12.57 0.26 -11.08
N ILE A 271 -12.89 -0.94 -10.56
CA ILE A 271 -14.11 -1.17 -9.77
C ILE A 271 -14.11 -0.28 -8.52
N ILE A 272 -12.96 -0.14 -7.87
CA ILE A 272 -12.80 0.73 -6.70
C ILE A 272 -12.94 2.21 -7.10
N MET A 273 -12.28 2.63 -8.19
CA MET A 273 -12.32 4.02 -8.66
C MET A 273 -13.72 4.49 -9.05
N THR A 274 -14.52 3.63 -9.69
CA THR A 274 -15.90 3.96 -10.10
C THR A 274 -16.87 4.09 -8.91
N ARG A 275 -16.59 3.40 -7.81
CA ARG A 275 -17.44 3.40 -6.61
C ARG A 275 -17.04 4.45 -5.58
N ILE A 276 -15.77 4.85 -5.54
CA ILE A 276 -15.21 5.70 -4.50
C ILE A 276 -14.59 6.95 -5.12
N ARG A 277 -15.11 8.12 -4.70
CA ARG A 277 -14.51 9.41 -5.07
C ARG A 277 -13.21 9.59 -4.30
N LEU A 278 -12.09 9.34 -4.97
CA LEU A 278 -10.75 9.39 -4.37
C LEU A 278 -10.09 10.77 -4.45
N VAL A 279 -10.71 11.76 -5.10
CA VAL A 279 -10.14 13.12 -5.20
C VAL A 279 -10.21 13.82 -3.85
N GLY A 280 -9.03 14.13 -3.31
CA GLY A 280 -8.89 14.93 -2.11
C GLY A 280 -8.86 16.43 -2.41
N LEU A 281 -9.62 17.17 -1.59
CA LEU A 281 -9.76 18.63 -1.60
C LEU A 281 -8.44 19.41 -1.67
N TYR A 282 -7.38 18.90 -1.06
CA TYR A 282 -6.09 19.58 -0.97
C TYR A 282 -5.44 19.77 -2.33
N GLN A 283 -5.78 18.97 -3.33
CA GLN A 283 -5.15 19.04 -4.65
C GLN A 283 -5.75 20.13 -5.52
N ILE A 284 -7.05 20.41 -5.38
CA ILE A 284 -7.68 21.57 -6.01
C ILE A 284 -7.22 22.85 -5.29
N LEU A 285 -7.08 22.81 -3.96
CA LEU A 285 -6.60 23.95 -3.17
C LEU A 285 -5.09 24.22 -3.27
N ALA A 286 -4.26 23.24 -3.62
CA ALA A 286 -2.81 23.38 -3.77
C ALA A 286 -2.39 23.89 -5.15
N MET A 287 -3.29 23.87 -6.14
CA MET A 287 -3.07 24.47 -7.46
C MET A 287 -3.24 25.98 -7.36
N SER A 288 -2.24 26.66 -6.77
CA SER A 288 -2.05 28.13 -6.86
C SER A 288 -3.34 28.96 -6.76
N ILE A 289 -4.26 28.57 -5.88
CA ILE A 289 -5.46 29.36 -5.62
C ILE A 289 -5.11 30.29 -4.46
N ASP A 290 -4.96 31.57 -4.76
CA ASP A 290 -4.87 32.57 -3.72
C ASP A 290 -6.16 32.51 -2.89
N ARG A 291 -6.02 32.19 -1.59
CA ARG A 291 -7.19 32.09 -0.69
C ARG A 291 -7.96 33.40 -0.68
N ASP A 292 -7.29 34.51 -0.96
CA ASP A 292 -7.89 35.84 -1.02
C ASP A 292 -8.85 35.97 -2.20
N VAL A 293 -8.58 35.31 -3.33
CA VAL A 293 -9.47 35.28 -4.49
C VAL A 293 -10.77 34.51 -4.18
N LEU A 294 -10.66 33.37 -3.49
CA LEU A 294 -11.85 32.59 -3.08
C LEU A 294 -12.65 33.28 -1.98
N ASN A 295 -11.97 33.91 -1.02
CA ASN A 295 -12.61 34.63 0.08
C ASN A 295 -13.28 35.92 -0.41
N GLY A 296 -12.69 36.60 -1.40
CA GLY A 296 -13.23 37.82 -2.01
C GLY A 296 -14.32 37.57 -3.04
N SER A 297 -14.50 36.32 -3.51
CA SER A 297 -15.52 36.01 -4.51
C SER A 297 -16.94 36.11 -3.93
N PRO A 298 -17.84 36.92 -4.54
CA PRO A 298 -19.24 36.99 -4.15
C PRO A 298 -19.95 35.62 -4.23
N PHE A 299 -19.46 34.72 -5.08
CA PHE A 299 -20.03 33.38 -5.27
C PHE A 299 -19.94 32.52 -4.00
N PHE A 300 -18.93 32.75 -3.17
CA PHE A 300 -18.69 32.00 -1.93
C PHE A 300 -19.00 32.79 -0.65
N GLN A 301 -19.68 33.93 -0.78
CA GLN A 301 -20.05 34.77 0.35
C GLN A 301 -20.94 34.00 1.34
N ASN A 302 -20.76 34.25 2.64
CA ASN A 302 -21.51 33.62 3.73
C ASN A 302 -21.43 32.08 3.79
N MET A 303 -20.46 31.46 3.12
CA MET A 303 -20.19 30.02 3.19
C MET A 303 -19.05 29.75 4.17
N SER A 304 -19.18 28.69 4.98
CA SER A 304 -18.05 28.24 5.81
C SER A 304 -16.95 27.63 4.93
N ASP A 305 -15.73 27.54 5.45
CA ASP A 305 -14.62 26.89 4.74
C ASP A 305 -15.00 25.50 4.22
N TYR A 306 -15.66 24.69 5.05
CA TYR A 306 -16.13 23.36 4.66
C TYR A 306 -17.08 23.42 3.44
N GLN A 307 -18.01 24.36 3.42
CA GLN A 307 -19.00 24.49 2.34
C GLN A 307 -18.34 24.93 1.04
N ARG A 308 -17.44 25.93 1.09
CA ARG A 308 -16.68 26.40 -0.07
C ARG A 308 -15.85 25.28 -0.68
N ARG A 309 -15.12 24.58 0.18
CA ARG A 309 -14.32 23.39 -0.15
C ARG A 309 -15.14 22.34 -0.88
N LYS A 310 -16.35 22.05 -0.39
CA LYS A 310 -17.22 21.05 -1.01
C LYS A 310 -17.77 21.48 -2.36
N ALA A 311 -18.06 22.77 -2.56
CA ALA A 311 -18.47 23.31 -3.84
C ALA A 311 -17.34 23.28 -4.88
N ILE A 312 -16.13 23.69 -4.48
CA ILE A 312 -14.92 23.64 -5.32
C ILE A 312 -14.57 22.20 -5.72
N LEU A 313 -14.81 21.21 -4.86
CA LEU A 313 -14.59 19.79 -5.16
C LEU A 313 -15.45 19.25 -6.31
N ILE A 314 -16.54 19.93 -6.65
CA ILE A 314 -17.50 19.48 -7.66
C ILE A 314 -17.29 20.23 -8.99
N SER A 315 -16.52 21.31 -8.97
CA SER A 315 -16.08 22.04 -10.17
C SER A 315 -14.89 21.39 -10.86
N GLU A 316 -14.75 21.68 -12.15
CA GLU A 316 -13.63 21.26 -12.98
C GLU A 316 -12.64 22.41 -13.13
N LEU A 317 -11.34 22.15 -12.97
CA LEU A 317 -10.32 23.17 -13.27
C LEU A 317 -10.02 23.16 -14.77
N HIS A 318 -10.19 24.31 -15.42
CA HIS A 318 -9.80 24.53 -16.81
C HIS A 318 -8.72 25.61 -16.88
N GLU A 319 -7.67 25.33 -17.63
CA GLU A 319 -6.64 26.32 -18.01
C GLU A 319 -6.84 26.71 -19.46
N PHE A 320 -6.74 28.01 -19.74
CA PHE A 320 -6.87 28.59 -21.06
C PHE A 320 -5.63 29.40 -21.37
N GLU A 321 -5.11 29.26 -22.59
CA GLU A 321 -3.98 30.06 -23.06
C GLU A 321 -4.45 31.41 -23.60
N LYS A 322 -3.54 32.38 -23.73
CA LYS A 322 -3.87 33.72 -24.21
C LYS A 322 -4.50 33.68 -25.61
N GLY A 323 -5.65 34.34 -25.77
CA GLY A 323 -6.42 34.39 -27.01
C GLY A 323 -7.41 33.24 -27.20
N GLU A 324 -7.44 32.27 -26.28
CA GLU A 324 -8.39 31.16 -26.33
C GLU A 324 -9.79 31.61 -25.89
N LEU A 325 -10.84 31.04 -26.51
CA LEU A 325 -12.23 31.28 -26.17
C LEU A 325 -12.63 30.39 -24.98
N LEU A 326 -13.00 31.01 -23.86
CA LEU A 326 -13.56 30.29 -22.71
C LEU A 326 -15.02 29.92 -22.96
N VAL A 327 -15.76 30.83 -23.59
CA VAL A 327 -17.18 30.68 -23.95
C VAL A 327 -17.42 31.39 -25.28
N GLU A 328 -18.17 30.75 -26.18
CA GLU A 328 -18.53 31.30 -27.48
C GLU A 328 -20.01 31.74 -27.50
N GLN A 329 -20.27 32.97 -27.95
CA GLN A 329 -21.59 33.57 -28.13
C GLN A 329 -22.46 32.71 -29.07
N GLY A 330 -23.74 32.58 -28.75
CA GLY A 330 -24.71 31.81 -29.55
C GLY A 330 -24.65 30.30 -29.32
N THR A 331 -23.63 29.79 -28.60
CA THR A 331 -23.62 28.38 -28.20
C THR A 331 -24.62 28.15 -27.05
N LEU A 332 -25.16 26.95 -26.96
CA LEU A 332 -25.95 26.51 -25.81
C LEU A 332 -24.99 25.94 -24.76
N GLY A 333 -25.11 26.40 -23.51
CA GLY A 333 -24.29 25.91 -22.40
C GLY A 333 -24.96 26.13 -21.06
N ARG A 334 -24.91 25.11 -20.19
CA ARG A 334 -25.52 25.10 -18.86
C ARG A 334 -24.48 25.09 -17.73
N ASP A 335 -23.37 25.77 -18.01
CA ASP A 335 -22.19 25.85 -17.17
C ASP A 335 -21.82 27.32 -16.88
N MET A 336 -21.23 27.56 -15.72
CA MET A 336 -20.66 28.84 -15.33
C MET A 336 -19.21 28.66 -14.89
N TYR A 337 -18.47 29.75 -14.87
CA TYR A 337 -17.04 29.74 -14.58
C TYR A 337 -16.71 30.77 -13.50
N LEU A 338 -15.77 30.44 -12.63
CA LEU A 338 -15.14 31.36 -11.67
C LEU A 338 -13.66 31.50 -12.03
N ILE A 339 -13.20 32.73 -12.28
CA ILE A 339 -11.78 32.98 -12.58
C ILE A 339 -10.96 32.87 -11.29
N LEU A 340 -9.92 32.04 -11.32
CA LEU A 340 -8.95 31.89 -10.23
C LEU A 340 -7.70 32.75 -10.43
N SER A 341 -7.23 32.87 -11.67
CA SER A 341 -6.04 33.64 -12.05
C SER A 341 -6.14 34.08 -13.51
N GLY A 342 -5.39 35.12 -13.88
CA GLY A 342 -5.44 35.73 -15.21
C GLY A 342 -6.62 36.69 -15.39
N GLU A 343 -6.74 37.25 -16.59
CA GLU A 343 -7.84 38.13 -16.98
C GLU A 343 -8.49 37.62 -18.27
N ALA A 344 -9.80 37.86 -18.40
CA ALA A 344 -10.56 37.52 -19.59
C ALA A 344 -11.45 38.70 -20.01
N GLU A 345 -11.59 38.93 -21.30
CA GLU A 345 -12.44 40.00 -21.85
C GLU A 345 -13.77 39.42 -22.33
N VAL A 346 -14.87 40.07 -21.94
CA VAL A 346 -16.22 39.76 -22.42
C VAL A 346 -16.52 40.66 -23.61
N THR A 347 -16.69 40.06 -24.78
CA THR A 347 -17.00 40.78 -26.02
C THR A 347 -18.32 40.29 -26.59
N ARG A 348 -19.16 41.22 -27.06
CA ARG A 348 -20.42 40.88 -27.71
C ARG A 348 -20.34 41.25 -29.18
N ARG A 349 -20.65 40.28 -30.05
CA ARG A 349 -20.80 40.46 -31.49
C ARG A 349 -22.22 40.95 -31.80
N ASP A 350 -22.32 42.16 -32.34
CA ASP A 350 -23.56 42.74 -32.87
C ASP A 350 -23.33 43.00 -34.39
N GLY A 351 -23.61 42.00 -35.22
CA GLY A 351 -23.36 42.08 -36.67
C GLY A 351 -21.87 42.05 -37.01
N ASN A 352 -21.36 43.11 -37.68
CA ASN A 352 -19.94 43.25 -38.03
C ASN A 352 -19.11 43.98 -36.96
N GLU A 353 -19.73 44.47 -35.89
CA GLU A 353 -19.03 45.16 -34.81
C GLU A 353 -18.92 44.25 -33.58
N SER A 354 -17.74 44.23 -32.97
CA SER A 354 -17.52 43.61 -31.67
C SER A 354 -17.38 44.70 -30.61
N ARG A 355 -18.17 44.59 -29.54
CA ARG A 355 -18.17 45.54 -28.44
C ARG A 355 -17.68 44.88 -27.16
N SER A 356 -16.63 45.46 -26.56
CA SER A 356 -16.16 45.08 -25.23
C SER A 356 -17.19 45.49 -24.17
N LEU A 357 -17.62 44.53 -23.35
CA LEU A 357 -18.62 44.72 -22.29
C LEU A 357 -17.97 44.89 -20.91
N ALA A 358 -16.95 44.06 -20.63
CA ALA A 358 -16.26 44.04 -19.34
C ALA A 358 -14.94 43.26 -19.44
N ILE A 359 -14.00 43.58 -18.54
CA ILE A 359 -12.81 42.77 -18.26
C ILE A 359 -13.06 42.04 -16.93
N LEU A 360 -12.93 40.71 -16.95
CA LEU A 360 -13.11 39.84 -15.81
C LEU A 360 -11.77 39.56 -15.12
N LYS A 361 -11.79 39.66 -13.79
CA LYS A 361 -10.63 39.50 -12.90
C LYS A 361 -10.79 38.29 -11.98
N PRO A 362 -9.71 37.83 -11.32
CA PRO A 362 -9.79 36.76 -10.34
C PRO A 362 -10.88 37.01 -9.28
N GLY A 363 -11.68 35.99 -9.01
CA GLY A 363 -12.79 36.01 -8.05
C GLY A 363 -14.14 36.33 -8.67
N GLN A 364 -14.16 36.80 -9.92
CA GLN A 364 -15.39 37.08 -10.66
C GLN A 364 -15.90 35.84 -11.39
N ILE A 365 -17.22 35.73 -11.50
CA ILE A 365 -17.90 34.66 -12.22
C ILE A 365 -18.43 35.12 -13.58
N PHE A 366 -18.67 34.20 -14.50
CA PHE A 366 -19.36 34.46 -15.76
C PHE A 366 -20.10 33.21 -16.26
N GLY A 367 -21.02 33.40 -17.21
CA GLY A 367 -21.86 32.32 -17.74
C GLY A 367 -23.02 31.92 -16.83
N GLU A 368 -23.28 32.68 -15.76
CA GLU A 368 -24.30 32.40 -14.75
C GLU A 368 -25.73 32.41 -15.30
N VAL A 369 -25.98 33.21 -16.36
CA VAL A 369 -27.29 33.25 -17.04
C VAL A 369 -27.59 31.91 -17.71
N GLY A 370 -26.64 31.39 -18.48
CA GLY A 370 -26.74 30.06 -19.14
C GLY A 370 -26.79 28.91 -18.13
N TYR A 371 -26.11 29.06 -16.98
CA TYR A 371 -26.16 28.10 -15.89
C TYR A 371 -27.56 27.99 -15.27
N ILE A 372 -28.23 29.11 -14.97
CA ILE A 372 -29.58 29.11 -14.37
C ILE A 372 -30.64 28.70 -15.38
N ARG A 373 -30.57 29.25 -16.60
CA ARG A 373 -31.54 29.01 -17.66
C ARG A 373 -30.76 28.54 -18.88
N GLU A 374 -31.18 27.42 -19.47
CA GLU A 374 -30.61 26.91 -20.71
C GLU A 374 -30.92 27.87 -21.87
N THR A 375 -30.07 28.88 -22.01
CA THR A 375 -30.15 29.92 -23.03
C THR A 375 -28.83 29.98 -23.78
N GLU A 376 -28.87 30.50 -25.00
CA GLU A 376 -27.66 30.81 -25.75
C GLU A 376 -26.75 31.79 -24.99
N ARG A 377 -25.45 31.59 -25.13
CA ARG A 377 -24.44 32.49 -24.56
C ARG A 377 -24.59 33.89 -25.17
N THR A 378 -24.67 34.89 -24.31
CA THR A 378 -24.95 36.28 -24.71
C THR A 378 -23.73 37.04 -25.23
N ALA A 379 -22.53 36.53 -25.01
CA ALA A 379 -21.25 37.16 -25.35
C ALA A 379 -20.15 36.10 -25.43
N ASP A 380 -19.10 36.40 -26.21
CA ASP A 380 -17.85 35.67 -26.21
C ASP A 380 -17.03 36.06 -24.97
N VAL A 381 -16.29 35.12 -24.41
CA VAL A 381 -15.33 35.38 -23.33
C VAL A 381 -13.98 34.86 -23.78
N VAL A 382 -13.00 35.76 -23.92
CA VAL A 382 -11.68 35.47 -24.48
C VAL A 382 -10.61 35.72 -23.43
N ALA A 383 -9.64 34.81 -23.30
CA ALA A 383 -8.53 34.94 -22.38
C ALA A 383 -7.58 36.07 -22.86
N THR A 384 -7.37 37.12 -22.06
CA THR A 384 -6.41 38.19 -22.42
C THR A 384 -4.98 37.84 -22.01
N ASP A 385 -4.84 36.97 -21.01
CA ASP A 385 -3.61 36.31 -20.55
C ASP A 385 -3.89 34.82 -20.27
N LYS A 386 -2.93 34.07 -19.72
CA LYS A 386 -3.19 32.69 -19.28
C LYS A 386 -4.19 32.70 -18.12
N VAL A 387 -5.34 32.05 -18.30
CA VAL A 387 -6.45 32.04 -17.34
C VAL A 387 -6.62 30.65 -16.74
N SER A 388 -6.78 30.58 -15.42
CA SER A 388 -7.28 29.38 -14.74
C SER A 388 -8.67 29.65 -14.19
N ALA A 389 -9.63 28.77 -14.47
CA ALA A 389 -11.01 28.93 -14.04
C ALA A 389 -11.63 27.63 -13.52
N LEU A 390 -12.49 27.74 -12.49
CA LEU A 390 -13.35 26.65 -12.04
C LEU A 390 -14.65 26.66 -12.83
N ARG A 391 -14.92 25.59 -13.58
CA ARG A 391 -16.16 25.35 -14.31
C ARG A 391 -17.16 24.59 -13.44
N PHE A 392 -18.37 25.11 -13.34
CA PHE A 392 -19.49 24.52 -12.62
C PHE A 392 -20.58 24.12 -13.62
N ASP A 393 -20.79 22.82 -13.78
CA ASP A 393 -21.87 22.26 -14.60
C ASP A 393 -23.18 22.11 -13.78
N TYR A 394 -24.31 22.50 -14.37
CA TYR A 394 -25.61 22.51 -13.68
C TYR A 394 -26.09 21.12 -13.28
N GLU A 395 -26.09 20.17 -14.21
CA GLU A 395 -26.60 18.82 -13.95
C GLU A 395 -25.78 18.11 -12.87
N ARG A 396 -24.46 18.31 -12.89
CA ARG A 396 -23.54 17.76 -11.88
C ARG A 396 -23.69 18.44 -10.53
N MET A 397 -23.79 19.76 -10.49
CA MET A 397 -24.06 20.49 -9.24
C MET A 397 -25.30 19.94 -8.54
N ILE A 398 -26.39 19.74 -9.29
CA ILE A 398 -27.62 19.15 -8.74
C ILE A 398 -27.41 17.70 -8.27
N LYS A 399 -26.77 16.86 -9.09
CA LYS A 399 -26.53 15.45 -8.78
C LYS A 399 -25.67 15.26 -7.53
N ASP A 400 -24.59 16.03 -7.42
CA ASP A 400 -23.55 15.84 -6.42
C ASP A 400 -23.82 16.58 -5.11
N LEU A 401 -24.49 17.74 -5.18
CA LEU A 401 -24.93 18.48 -4.00
C LEU A 401 -26.34 18.08 -3.54
N LYS A 402 -26.97 17.06 -4.14
CA LYS A 402 -28.28 16.54 -3.70
C LYS A 402 -28.34 16.22 -2.21
N PHE A 403 -27.23 15.72 -1.66
CA PHE A 403 -27.10 15.40 -0.23
C PHE A 403 -26.60 16.57 0.64
N PHE A 404 -26.36 17.74 0.05
CA PHE A 404 -25.87 18.95 0.71
C PHE A 404 -26.78 20.15 0.39
N PRO A 405 -28.08 20.10 0.74
CA PRO A 405 -29.06 21.13 0.34
C PRO A 405 -28.69 22.54 0.83
N ASN A 406 -28.08 22.65 2.02
CA ASN A 406 -27.63 23.92 2.56
C ASN A 406 -26.53 24.58 1.72
N ILE A 407 -25.67 23.78 1.07
CA ILE A 407 -24.60 24.29 0.20
C ILE A 407 -25.23 24.80 -1.09
N MET A 408 -26.09 23.99 -1.71
CA MET A 408 -26.80 24.36 -2.93
C MET A 408 -27.66 25.63 -2.75
N ALA A 409 -28.36 25.75 -1.63
CA ALA A 409 -29.17 26.93 -1.33
C ALA A 409 -28.33 28.21 -1.23
N LYS A 410 -27.17 28.16 -0.54
CA LYS A 410 -26.26 29.31 -0.46
C LYS A 410 -25.67 29.68 -1.82
N LEU A 411 -25.25 28.69 -2.61
CA LEU A 411 -24.75 28.95 -3.96
C LEU A 411 -25.81 29.62 -4.83
N ASN A 412 -27.04 29.10 -4.85
CA ASN A 412 -28.15 29.70 -5.61
C ASN A 412 -28.48 31.12 -5.13
N PHE A 413 -28.43 31.37 -3.82
CA PHE A 413 -28.64 32.71 -3.26
C PHE A 413 -27.54 33.69 -3.71
N ASN A 414 -26.27 33.25 -3.68
CA ASN A 414 -25.14 34.05 -4.13
C ASN A 414 -25.18 34.32 -5.64
N ILE A 415 -25.57 33.33 -6.46
CA ILE A 415 -25.77 33.56 -7.91
C ILE A 415 -26.89 34.57 -8.14
N SER A 416 -28.00 34.45 -7.41
CA SER A 416 -29.13 35.38 -7.51
C SER A 416 -28.73 36.81 -7.13
N TYR A 417 -27.91 36.96 -6.09
CA TYR A 417 -27.34 38.25 -5.69
C TYR A 417 -26.48 38.86 -6.81
N ILE A 418 -25.57 38.06 -7.40
CA ILE A 418 -24.68 38.52 -8.48
C ILE A 418 -25.48 38.93 -9.72
N LEU A 419 -26.50 38.16 -10.10
CA LEU A 419 -27.41 38.54 -11.18
C LEU A 419 -28.16 39.84 -10.89
N GLY A 420 -28.61 40.03 -9.65
CA GLY A 420 -29.29 41.25 -9.22
C GLY A 420 -28.41 42.49 -9.36
N GLU A 421 -27.17 42.43 -8.87
CA GLU A 421 -26.18 43.51 -8.99
C GLU A 421 -25.88 43.85 -10.47
N ARG A 422 -25.68 42.83 -11.31
CA ARG A 422 -25.43 43.04 -12.75
C ARG A 422 -26.60 43.69 -13.47
N LEU A 423 -27.82 43.33 -13.09
CA LEU A 423 -29.02 43.91 -13.67
C LEU A 423 -29.17 45.38 -13.24
N ALA A 424 -28.90 45.70 -11.97
CA ALA A 424 -28.87 47.08 -11.48
C ALA A 424 -27.84 47.94 -12.24
N ASP A 425 -26.60 47.45 -12.37
CA ASP A 425 -25.53 48.12 -13.12
C ASP A 425 -25.90 48.38 -14.59
N MET A 426 -26.56 47.40 -15.24
CA MET A 426 -26.98 47.54 -16.62
C MET A 426 -28.06 48.61 -16.78
N VAL A 427 -29.03 48.65 -15.86
CA VAL A 427 -30.11 49.66 -15.85
C VAL A 427 -29.54 51.06 -15.60
N GLU A 428 -28.60 51.22 -14.67
CA GLU A 428 -27.94 52.51 -14.43
C GLU A 428 -27.13 52.99 -15.64
N LYS A 429 -26.33 52.11 -16.26
CA LYS A 429 -25.59 52.44 -17.48
C LYS A 429 -26.50 52.82 -18.64
N SER A 430 -27.64 52.14 -18.79
CA SER A 430 -28.65 52.50 -19.80
C SER A 430 -29.25 53.87 -19.49
N ARG A 431 -29.60 54.16 -18.24
CA ARG A 431 -30.18 55.44 -17.82
C ARG A 431 -29.22 56.62 -18.03
N ASN A 432 -27.93 56.44 -17.74
CA ASN A 432 -26.91 57.47 -17.98
C ASN A 432 -26.66 57.71 -19.48
N LYS A 433 -26.88 56.70 -20.33
CA LYS A 433 -26.76 56.83 -21.79
C LYS A 433 -27.97 57.51 -22.44
N TYR A 434 -29.13 57.53 -21.79
CA TYR A 434 -30.32 58.27 -22.22
C TYR A 434 -30.36 59.72 -21.71
N ASN A 435 -29.58 60.04 -20.66
CA ASN A 435 -29.47 61.38 -20.08
C ASN A 435 -28.26 62.17 -20.61
N GLN A 436 -27.49 61.60 -21.55
CA GLN A 436 -26.49 62.27 -22.38
C GLN A 436 -27.01 62.30 -23.82
#